data_AF-A0A504YSR6-F1
#
_entry.id   AF-A0A504YSR6-F1
#
_cell.length_a   1.000
_cell.length_b   1.000
_cell.length_c   1.000
_cell.angle_alpha   90.00
_cell.angle_beta   90.00
_cell.angle_gamma   90.00
#
_symmetry.space_group_name_H-M   'P 1'
#
loop_
_entity.id
_entity.type
_entity.pdbx_description
1 polymer ?
#
loop_
_entity_poly.entity_id
_entity_poly.type
_entity_poly.pdbx_seq_one_letter_code
_entity_poly.pdbx_strand_id
1 'polypeptide(L)'
;MQIRNSGQPLSQSSPKKVNYLLAEKESLRLTDVYSRVFGAVQKHAHNAEGLDKNNLFHQKEFDSTAVELIQAFISRLDPPICVVAHNGNRFDFPLLRTELASVRGCKFKLFDHTGSPILCADSVHLFRDLGDLLRCSQSTKNDDSGLDSSLACSFSDSGQPLSQSSPKKVNYLLAEKESLRLTDVYSRVFGAVQKHAHNAEGDCLAVMELVQYLGLAAIDWLQVNYIDFNRFPISRSTFT
;
A
#
# COMPACT_ATOMS: atom_id res chain seq x y z
N MET A 1 47.71 40.26 -7.28
CA MET A 1 48.29 39.24 -6.37
C MET A 1 47.13 38.63 -5.58
N GLN A 2 46.96 37.33 -5.76
CA GLN A 2 46.22 36.34 -4.94
C GLN A 2 44.74 36.51 -4.52
N ILE A 3 43.97 35.60 -5.13
CA ILE A 3 42.77 34.88 -4.68
C ILE A 3 43.01 34.23 -3.29
N ARG A 4 42.00 34.20 -2.38
CA ARG A 4 41.42 32.97 -1.77
C ARG A 4 40.48 33.20 -0.56
N ASN A 5 39.30 32.59 -0.69
CA ASN A 5 38.48 31.81 0.26
C ASN A 5 38.32 32.27 1.72
N SER A 6 37.13 32.77 2.05
CA SER A 6 36.47 32.49 3.34
C SER A 6 35.43 31.37 3.15
N GLY A 7 35.80 30.15 3.54
CA GLY A 7 34.87 29.03 3.61
C GLY A 7 33.92 29.19 4.80
N GLN A 8 32.62 29.33 4.53
CA GLN A 8 31.56 29.07 5.51
C GLN A 8 31.16 27.59 5.42
N PRO A 9 30.99 26.87 6.55
CA PRO A 9 30.46 25.52 6.50
C PRO A 9 28.97 25.56 6.16
N LEU A 10 28.62 24.88 5.06
CA LEU A 10 27.26 24.51 4.69
C LEU A 10 26.65 23.67 5.81
N SER A 11 25.79 24.27 6.65
CA SER A 11 24.90 23.50 7.51
C SER A 11 23.86 22.83 6.62
N GLN A 12 24.09 21.55 6.32
CA GLN A 12 23.10 20.68 5.69
C GLN A 12 21.87 20.63 6.60
N SER A 13 20.80 21.35 6.23
CA SER A 13 19.52 21.23 6.91
C SER A 13 18.89 19.89 6.51
N SER A 14 19.10 18.89 7.34
CA SER A 14 18.38 17.62 7.26
C SER A 14 16.87 17.90 7.29
N PRO A 15 16.03 17.22 6.47
CA PRO A 15 14.60 17.40 6.54
C PRO A 15 14.12 16.96 7.93
N LYS A 16 13.52 17.91 8.67
CA LYS A 16 12.91 17.66 9.97
C LYS A 16 11.90 16.52 9.83
N LYS A 17 12.18 15.38 10.46
CA LYS A 17 11.16 14.36 10.73
C LYS A 17 10.07 15.05 11.54
N VAL A 18 8.92 15.28 10.92
CA VAL A 18 7.71 15.66 11.66
C VAL A 18 7.30 14.40 12.42
N ASN A 19 7.51 14.41 13.74
CA ASN A 19 7.09 13.34 14.64
C ASN A 19 5.56 13.33 14.70
N TYR A 20 4.93 12.53 13.86
CA TYR A 20 3.51 12.18 13.98
C TYR A 20 3.23 11.20 15.14
N LEU A 21 4.26 10.82 15.92
CA LEU A 21 4.16 9.79 16.96
C LEU A 21 3.59 10.25 18.31
N LEU A 22 3.10 11.48 18.44
CA LEU A 22 2.58 12.01 19.71
C LEU A 22 1.34 12.92 19.53
N ALA A 23 0.53 12.68 18.50
CA ALA A 23 -0.85 13.15 18.51
C ALA A 23 -1.70 11.98 19.05
N GLU A 24 -1.98 12.07 20.35
CA GLU A 24 -2.91 11.31 21.18
C GLU A 24 -3.36 9.92 20.72
N LYS A 25 -3.11 8.94 21.59
CA LYS A 25 -3.72 7.60 21.61
C LYS A 25 -5.25 7.65 21.86
N GLU A 26 -5.95 8.61 21.29
CA GLU A 26 -7.41 8.65 21.27
C GLU A 26 -7.89 8.20 19.89
N SER A 27 -8.06 6.88 19.78
CA SER A 27 -9.18 6.30 19.04
C SER A 27 -9.20 6.57 17.52
N LEU A 28 -8.20 6.07 16.78
CA LEU A 28 -8.51 5.48 15.47
C LEU A 28 -9.41 4.27 15.74
N ARG A 29 -10.74 4.44 15.76
CA ARG A 29 -11.62 3.26 15.84
C ARG A 29 -11.44 2.49 14.55
N LEU A 30 -11.40 1.16 14.68
CA LEU A 30 -11.43 0.21 13.58
C LEU A 30 -12.42 0.68 12.47
N THR A 31 -13.61 1.17 12.88
CA THR A 31 -14.68 1.70 12.01
C THR A 31 -14.32 2.91 11.15
N ASP A 32 -13.44 3.79 11.62
CA ASP A 32 -13.11 5.05 10.95
C ASP A 32 -12.13 4.81 9.79
N VAL A 33 -11.23 3.83 9.95
CA VAL A 33 -10.35 3.33 8.88
C VAL A 33 -11.12 2.43 7.91
N TYR A 34 -12.04 1.59 8.42
CA TYR A 34 -12.84 0.68 7.59
C TYR A 34 -13.75 1.36 6.58
N SER A 35 -14.11 2.63 6.80
CA SER A 35 -15.10 3.31 5.96
C SER A 35 -14.53 3.94 4.69
N ARG A 36 -13.19 4.03 4.53
CA ARG A 36 -12.60 4.98 3.57
C ARG A 36 -11.31 4.51 2.88
N VAL A 37 -11.20 3.21 2.58
CA VAL A 37 -10.17 2.75 1.65
C VAL A 37 -10.54 3.28 0.26
N PHE A 38 -9.87 4.36 -0.16
CA PHE A 38 -10.06 4.95 -1.49
C PHE A 38 -9.46 4.01 -2.53
N GLY A 39 -10.34 3.57 -3.43
CA GLY A 39 -9.99 2.71 -4.53
C GLY A 39 -9.34 3.47 -5.68
N ALA A 40 -8.17 3.04 -6.13
CA ALA A 40 -7.59 3.50 -7.38
C ALA A 40 -7.55 2.35 -8.41
N VAL A 41 -7.82 2.74 -9.66
CA VAL A 41 -8.07 1.87 -10.81
C VAL A 41 -6.76 1.27 -11.31
N GLN A 42 -6.61 -0.06 -11.24
CA GLN A 42 -5.64 -0.74 -12.11
C GLN A 42 -6.09 -0.58 -13.56
N LYS A 43 -5.19 -0.13 -14.43
CA LYS A 43 -5.40 -0.10 -15.89
C LYS A 43 -4.41 -1.08 -16.48
N HIS A 44 -4.82 -2.32 -16.69
CA HIS A 44 -4.11 -3.23 -17.59
C HIS A 44 -4.77 -3.14 -18.97
N ALA A 45 -4.33 -2.17 -19.77
CA ALA A 45 -4.86 -1.95 -21.12
C ALA A 45 -4.54 -3.13 -22.05
N HIS A 46 -5.58 -3.87 -22.46
CA HIS A 46 -6.13 -3.91 -23.83
C HIS A 46 -7.10 -5.11 -23.98
N ASN A 47 -7.06 -6.11 -23.09
CA ASN A 47 -7.89 -7.33 -23.22
C ASN A 47 -8.59 -7.80 -21.92
N ALA A 48 -8.35 -7.15 -20.76
CA ALA A 48 -8.86 -7.63 -19.46
C ALA A 48 -10.05 -6.82 -18.92
N GLU A 49 -10.08 -5.52 -19.18
CA GLU A 49 -11.21 -4.65 -18.90
C GLU A 49 -11.98 -4.47 -20.20
N GLY A 50 -13.28 -4.77 -20.21
CA GLY A 50 -14.15 -4.57 -21.38
C GLY A 50 -14.38 -3.10 -21.76
N LEU A 51 -13.40 -2.22 -21.50
CA LEU A 51 -13.42 -0.78 -21.76
C LEU A 51 -12.40 -0.44 -22.84
N ASP A 52 -12.84 0.23 -23.90
CA ASP A 52 -12.01 0.73 -24.98
C ASP A 52 -12.45 2.15 -25.39
N LYS A 53 -11.71 2.77 -26.32
CA LYS A 53 -12.05 4.13 -26.77
C LYS A 53 -13.42 4.21 -27.47
N ASN A 54 -13.89 3.11 -28.06
CA ASN A 54 -15.15 3.08 -28.79
C ASN A 54 -16.34 3.02 -27.82
N ASN A 55 -16.24 2.21 -26.76
CA ASN A 55 -17.30 2.07 -25.77
C ASN A 55 -17.29 3.16 -24.67
N LEU A 56 -16.18 3.88 -24.52
CA LEU A 56 -16.08 5.08 -23.68
C LEU A 56 -16.32 6.39 -24.46
N PHE A 57 -16.64 6.35 -25.76
CA PHE A 57 -16.75 7.56 -26.60
C PHE A 57 -17.73 8.62 -26.06
N HIS A 58 -18.81 8.18 -25.40
CA HIS A 58 -19.82 9.08 -24.82
C HIS A 58 -19.54 9.46 -23.35
N GLN A 59 -18.45 8.97 -22.77
CA GLN A 59 -18.05 9.32 -21.41
C GLN A 59 -17.21 10.59 -21.40
N LYS A 60 -17.30 11.35 -20.32
CA LYS A 60 -16.48 12.55 -20.15
C LYS A 60 -15.02 12.17 -19.94
N GLU A 61 -14.13 13.03 -20.44
CA GLU A 61 -12.70 12.97 -20.12
C GLU A 61 -12.46 13.36 -18.65
N PHE A 62 -11.23 13.15 -18.18
CA PHE A 62 -10.79 13.62 -16.87
C PHE A 62 -10.59 15.15 -16.92
N ASP A 63 -11.55 15.90 -16.37
CA ASP A 63 -11.63 17.35 -16.47
C ASP A 63 -11.60 18.06 -15.11
N SER A 64 -11.78 19.38 -15.09
CA SER A 64 -11.83 20.16 -13.84
C SER A 64 -12.93 19.71 -12.90
N THR A 65 -14.08 19.29 -13.43
CA THR A 65 -15.21 18.76 -12.67
C THR A 65 -14.82 17.48 -11.94
N ALA A 66 -14.13 16.56 -12.63
CA ALA A 66 -13.62 15.34 -12.02
C ALA A 66 -12.65 15.64 -10.86
N VAL A 67 -11.76 16.63 -11.04
CA VAL A 67 -10.85 17.06 -9.96
C VAL A 67 -11.61 17.65 -8.77
N GLU A 68 -12.63 18.47 -9.01
CA GLU A 68 -13.48 19.03 -7.96
C GLU A 68 -14.24 17.95 -7.20
N LEU A 69 -14.75 16.92 -7.88
CA LEU A 69 -15.40 15.77 -7.25
C LEU A 69 -14.43 14.98 -6.37
N ILE A 70 -13.20 14.74 -6.82
CA ILE A 70 -12.16 14.09 -6.02
C ILE A 70 -11.84 14.91 -4.76
N GLN A 71 -11.64 16.22 -4.92
CA GLN A 71 -11.37 17.11 -3.78
C GLN A 71 -12.55 17.15 -2.80
N ALA A 72 -13.78 17.24 -3.30
CA ALA A 72 -14.99 17.25 -2.47
C ALA A 72 -15.17 15.93 -1.71
N PHE A 73 -14.88 14.80 -2.37
CA PHE A 73 -14.89 13.49 -1.73
C PHE A 73 -13.86 13.42 -0.58
N ILE A 74 -12.61 13.79 -0.87
CA ILE A 74 -11.50 13.80 0.10
C ILE A 74 -11.81 14.73 1.29
N SER A 75 -12.36 15.92 1.04
CA SER A 75 -12.69 16.88 2.09
C SER A 75 -13.81 16.41 3.03
N ARG A 76 -14.53 15.34 2.69
CA ARG A 76 -15.54 14.70 3.55
C ARG A 76 -14.99 13.52 4.35
N LEU A 77 -13.72 13.19 4.16
CA LEU A 77 -13.05 12.14 4.92
C LEU A 77 -12.41 12.74 6.17
N ASP A 78 -12.43 11.99 7.28
CA ASP A 78 -11.80 12.39 8.54
C ASP A 78 -10.29 12.20 8.42
N PRO A 79 -9.49 13.26 8.64
CA PRO A 79 -8.04 13.15 8.66
C PRO A 79 -7.50 12.35 9.85
N PRO A 80 -6.33 11.69 9.73
CA PRO A 80 -5.46 11.64 8.55
C PRO A 80 -5.94 10.63 7.48
N ILE A 81 -5.82 10.99 6.21
CA ILE A 81 -6.27 10.16 5.08
C ILE A 81 -5.10 9.39 4.47
N CYS A 82 -5.19 8.06 4.43
CA CYS A 82 -4.25 7.18 3.72
C CYS A 82 -4.97 6.37 2.63
N VAL A 83 -4.61 6.61 1.37
CA VAL A 83 -5.07 5.85 0.20
C VAL A 83 -4.25 4.57 0.08
N VAL A 84 -4.91 3.43 -0.12
CA VAL A 84 -4.23 2.14 -0.30
C VAL A 84 -4.54 1.62 -1.71
N ALA A 85 -3.51 1.35 -2.50
CA ALA A 85 -3.66 0.78 -3.83
C ALA A 85 -2.67 -0.37 -4.05
N HIS A 86 -3.07 -1.35 -4.85
CA HIS A 86 -2.23 -2.51 -5.13
C HIS A 86 -1.27 -2.23 -6.28
N ASN A 87 0.04 -2.21 -5.99
CA ASN A 87 1.09 -1.73 -6.89
C ASN A 87 0.97 -0.21 -7.18
N GLY A 88 0.32 0.52 -6.26
CA GLY A 88 0.02 1.95 -6.42
C GLY A 88 1.26 2.83 -6.58
N ASN A 89 2.38 2.48 -5.94
CA ASN A 89 3.61 3.27 -6.05
C ASN A 89 4.15 3.37 -7.47
N ARG A 90 3.89 2.34 -8.29
CA ARG A 90 4.36 2.27 -9.68
C ARG A 90 3.26 2.51 -10.69
N PHE A 91 2.01 2.65 -10.25
CA PHE A 91 0.86 2.69 -11.13
C PHE A 91 -0.12 3.80 -10.75
N ASP A 92 -1.01 3.53 -9.80
CA ASP A 92 -2.15 4.38 -9.47
C ASP A 92 -1.73 5.79 -9.04
N PHE A 93 -0.75 5.90 -8.15
CA PHE A 93 -0.39 7.19 -7.58
C PHE A 93 0.31 8.11 -8.59
N PRO A 94 1.34 7.66 -9.35
CA PRO A 94 1.90 8.46 -10.45
C PRO A 94 0.89 8.78 -11.55
N LEU A 95 -0.01 7.85 -11.89
CA LEU A 95 -1.04 8.06 -12.91
C LEU A 95 -2.02 9.16 -12.46
N LEU A 96 -2.63 9.02 -11.28
CA LEU A 96 -3.54 10.03 -10.73
C LEU A 96 -2.84 11.37 -10.56
N ARG A 97 -1.58 11.38 -10.12
CA ARG A 97 -0.77 12.60 -9.99
C ARG A 97 -0.61 13.32 -11.33
N THR A 98 -0.44 12.55 -12.41
CA THR A 98 -0.30 13.05 -13.78
C THR A 98 -1.62 13.61 -14.32
N GLU A 99 -2.74 12.91 -14.10
CA GLU A 99 -4.08 13.38 -14.51
C GLU A 99 -4.52 14.64 -13.74
N LEU A 100 -4.24 14.73 -12.45
CA LEU A 100 -4.47 15.97 -11.70
C LEU A 100 -3.61 17.13 -12.22
N ALA A 101 -2.36 16.84 -12.60
CA ALA A 101 -1.44 17.84 -13.13
C ALA A 101 -1.78 18.29 -14.56
N SER A 102 -2.36 17.41 -15.40
CA SER A 102 -2.78 17.77 -16.76
C SER A 102 -3.92 18.79 -16.74
N VAL A 103 -4.83 18.68 -15.76
CA VAL A 103 -5.99 19.57 -15.61
C VAL A 103 -5.68 20.84 -14.82
N ARG A 104 -4.95 20.74 -13.70
CA ARG A 104 -4.73 21.87 -12.76
C ARG A 104 -3.29 22.42 -12.78
N GLY A 105 -2.42 21.86 -13.61
CA GLY A 105 -1.00 22.21 -13.71
C GLY A 105 -0.09 21.45 -12.74
N CYS A 106 1.20 21.37 -13.08
CA CYS A 106 2.20 20.59 -12.33
C CYS A 106 2.41 21.04 -10.87
N LYS A 107 2.01 22.27 -10.53
CA LYS A 107 2.08 22.82 -9.17
C LYS A 107 0.87 22.46 -8.31
N PHE A 108 -0.19 21.90 -8.90
CA PHE A 108 -1.36 21.45 -8.15
C PHE A 108 -0.94 20.40 -7.13
N LYS A 109 -1.49 20.52 -5.91
CA LYS A 109 -1.28 19.60 -4.80
C LYS A 109 -2.64 19.22 -4.23
N LEU A 110 -2.74 17.98 -3.78
CA LEU A 110 -3.94 17.42 -3.17
C LEU A 110 -3.76 17.41 -1.66
N PHE A 111 -4.73 18.00 -0.96
CA PHE A 111 -4.76 18.10 0.50
C PHE A 111 -6.15 17.75 1.01
N ASP A 112 -6.23 17.35 2.28
CA ASP A 112 -7.50 17.20 2.98
C ASP A 112 -8.10 18.55 3.43
N HIS A 113 -9.24 18.51 4.11
CA HIS A 113 -9.92 19.72 4.57
C HIS A 113 -9.14 20.51 5.65
N THR A 114 -8.11 19.92 6.28
CA THR A 114 -7.22 20.61 7.23
C THR A 114 -5.99 21.21 6.57
N GLY A 115 -5.80 20.95 5.27
CA GLY A 115 -4.58 21.32 4.55
C GLY A 115 -3.43 20.33 4.74
N SER A 116 -3.68 19.15 5.32
CA SER A 116 -2.67 18.10 5.47
C SER A 116 -2.54 17.28 4.18
N PRO A 117 -1.33 16.77 3.86
CA PRO A 117 -1.12 15.98 2.65
C PRO A 117 -1.86 14.65 2.72
N ILE A 118 -2.40 14.22 1.58
CA ILE A 118 -2.95 12.87 1.44
C ILE A 118 -1.81 11.86 1.46
N LEU A 119 -1.93 10.83 2.29
CA LEU A 119 -0.93 9.76 2.42
C LEU A 119 -1.30 8.59 1.49
N CYS A 120 -0.32 7.81 1.08
CA CYS A 120 -0.48 6.67 0.18
C CYS A 120 0.36 5.48 0.63
N ALA A 121 -0.22 4.28 0.57
CA ALA A 121 0.45 3.03 0.87
C ALA A 121 0.20 2.00 -0.23
N ASP A 122 1.22 1.18 -0.51
CA ASP A 122 1.17 0.15 -1.55
C ASP A 122 0.93 -1.23 -0.94
N SER A 123 -0.20 -1.85 -1.28
CA SER A 123 -0.57 -3.13 -0.69
C SER A 123 0.34 -4.29 -1.11
N VAL A 124 1.11 -4.18 -2.20
CA VAL A 124 2.13 -5.17 -2.54
C VAL A 124 3.21 -5.26 -1.46
N HIS A 125 3.60 -4.12 -0.88
CA HIS A 125 4.56 -4.08 0.22
C HIS A 125 3.94 -4.58 1.51
N LEU A 126 2.70 -4.17 1.81
CA LEU A 126 1.95 -4.68 2.95
C LEU A 126 1.85 -6.22 2.93
N PHE A 127 1.40 -6.79 1.82
CA PHE A 127 1.20 -8.24 1.69
C PHE A 127 2.49 -9.03 1.67
N ARG A 128 3.59 -8.43 1.18
CA ARG A 128 4.91 -9.03 1.26
C ARG A 128 5.40 -9.09 2.71
N ASP A 129 5.29 -7.98 3.42
CA ASP A 129 5.86 -7.83 4.76
C ASP A 129 5.01 -8.57 5.80
N LEU A 130 3.69 -8.67 5.60
CA LEU A 130 2.76 -9.45 6.43
C LEU A 130 2.39 -10.82 5.82
N GLY A 131 3.23 -11.34 4.92
CA GLY A 131 2.94 -12.56 4.17
C GLY A 131 2.73 -13.80 5.05
N ASP A 132 3.39 -13.88 6.21
CA ASP A 132 3.17 -14.97 7.17
C ASP A 132 1.74 -14.99 7.72
N LEU A 133 1.17 -13.81 8.02
CA LEU A 133 -0.19 -13.69 8.53
C LEU A 133 -1.24 -14.04 7.47
N LEU A 134 -0.95 -13.77 6.19
CA LEU A 134 -1.79 -14.21 5.07
C LEU A 134 -1.84 -15.74 4.92
N ARG A 135 -0.85 -16.46 5.44
CA ARG A 135 -0.80 -17.93 5.45
C ARG A 135 -1.45 -18.55 6.69
N CYS A 136 -1.29 -17.93 7.87
CA CYS A 136 -1.65 -18.56 9.15
C CYS A 136 -3.15 -18.81 9.37
N SER A 137 -4.08 -17.96 8.91
CA SER A 137 -5.51 -18.18 9.20
C SER A 137 -6.20 -19.22 8.30
N GLN A 138 -5.44 -19.98 7.50
CA GLN A 138 -5.92 -21.17 6.80
C GLN A 138 -5.95 -22.42 7.70
N SER A 139 -5.27 -22.37 8.85
CA SER A 139 -5.09 -23.55 9.72
C SER A 139 -6.26 -23.84 10.68
N THR A 140 -7.33 -23.05 10.71
CA THR A 140 -8.44 -23.25 11.67
C THR A 140 -9.69 -23.87 11.05
N LYS A 141 -9.61 -24.55 9.91
CA LYS A 141 -10.81 -25.16 9.29
C LYS A 141 -10.78 -26.65 9.01
N ASN A 142 -9.69 -27.37 9.25
CA ASN A 142 -9.70 -28.82 9.31
C ASN A 142 -8.64 -29.22 10.33
N ASP A 143 -9.06 -29.90 11.40
CA ASP A 143 -8.33 -30.93 12.14
C ASP A 143 -9.07 -31.14 13.47
N ASP A 144 -10.08 -32.01 13.42
CA ASP A 144 -10.53 -32.77 14.59
C ASP A 144 -9.38 -33.70 14.98
N SER A 145 -8.43 -33.17 15.75
CA SER A 145 -7.64 -33.99 16.65
C SER A 145 -7.48 -33.21 17.93
N GLY A 146 -8.36 -33.51 18.89
CA GLY A 146 -8.19 -33.04 20.25
C GLY A 146 -6.80 -33.42 20.76
N LEU A 147 -6.01 -32.43 21.13
CA LEU A 147 -4.97 -32.60 22.13
C LEU A 147 -4.68 -31.27 22.84
N ASP A 148 -4.60 -31.46 24.14
CA ASP A 148 -4.62 -30.55 25.28
C ASP A 148 -3.78 -29.27 25.22
N SER A 149 -4.32 -28.28 25.91
CA SER A 149 -3.76 -27.00 26.29
C SER A 149 -2.58 -27.17 27.26
N SER A 150 -1.45 -26.48 27.03
CA SER A 150 -0.75 -25.77 28.12
C SER A 150 0.50 -25.04 27.64
N LEU A 151 0.39 -23.72 27.75
CA LEU A 151 1.43 -22.76 28.11
C LEU A 151 2.69 -23.34 28.78
N ALA A 152 3.87 -23.07 28.22
CA ALA A 152 5.01 -22.48 28.95
C ALA A 152 6.23 -22.24 28.04
N CYS A 153 6.68 -20.99 28.03
CA CYS A 153 8.04 -20.62 27.70
C CYS A 153 8.99 -21.24 28.73
N SER A 154 10.10 -21.85 28.31
CA SER A 154 11.27 -22.05 29.16
C SER A 154 12.54 -22.15 28.32
N PHE A 155 13.43 -21.19 28.55
CA PHE A 155 14.86 -21.29 28.27
C PHE A 155 15.44 -22.51 28.98
N SER A 156 16.30 -23.26 28.31
CA SER A 156 17.34 -24.07 28.97
C SER A 156 18.55 -24.18 28.04
N ASP A 157 19.61 -23.54 28.52
CA ASP A 157 21.00 -23.62 28.11
C ASP A 157 21.60 -24.97 28.57
N SER A 158 22.33 -25.65 27.68
CA SER A 158 23.43 -26.56 28.03
C SER A 158 24.21 -26.95 26.77
N GLY A 159 25.51 -26.68 26.77
CA GLY A 159 26.38 -26.78 25.59
C GLY A 159 27.03 -28.15 25.29
N GLN A 160 27.41 -28.24 24.00
CA GLN A 160 28.57 -28.91 23.37
C GLN A 160 28.66 -30.47 23.28
N PRO A 161 29.47 -31.06 22.35
CA PRO A 161 30.32 -30.47 21.29
C PRO A 161 30.11 -31.01 19.85
N LEU A 162 30.78 -30.30 18.93
CA LEU A 162 30.90 -30.47 17.49
C LEU A 162 31.26 -31.90 17.02
N SER A 163 30.53 -32.40 16.03
CA SER A 163 31.02 -33.38 15.07
C SER A 163 30.75 -32.87 13.66
N GLN A 164 31.81 -32.84 12.87
CA GLN A 164 31.85 -32.27 11.54
C GLN A 164 31.00 -33.09 10.56
N SER A 165 29.96 -32.46 10.03
CA SER A 165 29.47 -32.78 8.70
C SER A 165 29.25 -31.46 8.00
N SER A 166 29.94 -31.27 6.87
CA SER A 166 29.83 -30.14 5.97
C SER A 166 28.38 -29.64 5.86
N PRO A 167 28.11 -28.33 5.92
CA PRO A 167 26.76 -27.82 5.71
C PRO A 167 26.29 -28.31 4.34
N LYS A 168 25.31 -29.21 4.34
CA LYS A 168 24.47 -29.39 3.17
C LYS A 168 23.97 -27.98 2.86
N LYS A 169 24.43 -27.43 1.75
CA LYS A 169 23.98 -26.16 1.20
C LYS A 169 22.50 -26.38 0.83
N VAL A 170 21.64 -26.37 1.85
CA VAL A 170 20.20 -26.28 1.69
C VAL A 170 20.01 -25.02 0.86
N ASN A 171 19.48 -25.19 -0.34
CA ASN A 171 19.16 -24.11 -1.26
C ASN A 171 18.14 -23.17 -0.58
N TYR A 172 18.61 -22.23 0.23
CA TYR A 172 17.86 -21.05 0.69
C TYR A 172 17.61 -20.05 -0.45
N LEU A 173 17.80 -20.46 -1.70
CA LEU A 173 17.80 -19.61 -2.89
C LEU A 173 16.80 -20.09 -3.94
N LEU A 174 15.61 -20.59 -3.55
CA LEU A 174 14.41 -20.70 -4.42
C LEU A 174 13.23 -21.30 -3.61
N ALA A 175 12.91 -20.74 -2.44
CA ALA A 175 11.49 -20.71 -2.08
C ALA A 175 10.88 -19.80 -3.15
N GLU A 176 10.17 -20.38 -4.12
CA GLU A 176 9.55 -19.61 -5.19
C GLU A 176 8.79 -18.45 -4.56
N LYS A 177 9.23 -17.23 -4.86
CA LYS A 177 8.69 -16.02 -4.26
C LYS A 177 7.23 -15.97 -4.71
N GLU A 178 6.31 -16.28 -3.79
CA GLU A 178 4.89 -16.38 -4.09
C GLU A 178 4.42 -15.14 -4.83
N SER A 179 3.54 -15.33 -5.82
CA SER A 179 3.01 -14.21 -6.59
C SER A 179 2.29 -13.23 -5.66
N LEU A 180 2.58 -11.94 -5.85
CA LEU A 180 1.91 -10.84 -5.17
C LEU A 180 0.91 -10.13 -6.08
N ARG A 181 0.47 -10.75 -7.17
CA ARG A 181 -0.67 -10.23 -7.94
C ARG A 181 -1.92 -10.31 -7.07
N LEU A 182 -2.78 -9.30 -7.15
CA LEU A 182 -3.98 -9.20 -6.33
C LEU A 182 -4.83 -10.49 -6.38
N THR A 183 -5.08 -11.01 -7.58
CA THR A 183 -5.82 -12.27 -7.81
C THR A 183 -5.20 -13.46 -7.08
N ASP A 184 -3.87 -13.54 -7.07
CA ASP A 184 -3.12 -14.68 -6.54
C ASP A 184 -3.02 -14.63 -5.02
N VAL A 185 -2.93 -13.41 -4.45
CA VAL A 185 -3.00 -13.19 -3.00
C VAL A 185 -4.42 -13.46 -2.51
N TYR A 186 -5.43 -12.90 -3.18
CA TYR A 186 -6.84 -13.09 -2.83
C TYR A 186 -7.24 -14.57 -2.85
N SER A 187 -6.92 -15.27 -3.93
CA SER A 187 -7.24 -16.70 -4.08
C SER A 187 -6.53 -17.56 -3.04
N ARG A 188 -5.29 -17.21 -2.68
CA ARG A 188 -4.56 -17.92 -1.63
C ARG A 188 -5.20 -17.74 -0.27
N VAL A 189 -5.63 -16.52 0.07
CA VAL A 189 -6.17 -16.18 1.41
C VAL A 189 -7.59 -16.70 1.60
N PHE A 190 -8.46 -16.55 0.60
CA PHE A 190 -9.89 -16.87 0.72
C PHE A 190 -10.29 -18.19 0.05
N GLY A 191 -9.38 -18.85 -0.67
CA GLY A 191 -9.69 -20.08 -1.41
C GLY A 191 -10.72 -19.89 -2.53
N ALA A 192 -10.94 -18.63 -2.95
CA ALA A 192 -11.97 -18.25 -3.91
C ALA A 192 -11.38 -17.34 -4.99
N VAL A 193 -11.92 -17.45 -6.21
CA VAL A 193 -11.57 -16.53 -7.29
C VAL A 193 -12.14 -15.15 -6.96
N GLN A 194 -11.32 -14.11 -7.16
CA GLN A 194 -11.73 -12.72 -6.98
C GLN A 194 -12.93 -12.40 -7.87
N LYS A 195 -14.02 -11.92 -7.26
CA LYS A 195 -15.21 -11.46 -8.00
C LYS A 195 -14.89 -10.17 -8.73
N HIS A 196 -15.34 -10.05 -9.98
CA HIS A 196 -15.15 -8.86 -10.82
C HIS A 196 -13.68 -8.41 -10.88
N ALA A 197 -12.74 -9.35 -10.93
CA ALA A 197 -11.33 -9.03 -11.18
C ALA A 197 -11.21 -8.21 -12.48
N HIS A 198 -10.28 -7.25 -12.49
CA HIS A 198 -10.14 -6.29 -13.59
C HIS A 198 -11.35 -5.34 -13.70
N ASN A 199 -12.06 -5.11 -12.61
CA ASN A 199 -12.96 -3.97 -12.46
C ASN A 199 -12.42 -3.11 -11.32
N ALA A 200 -12.45 -1.80 -11.48
CA ALA A 200 -11.99 -0.87 -10.45
C ALA A 200 -12.61 -1.16 -9.08
N GLU A 201 -13.93 -1.31 -9.01
CA GLU A 201 -14.63 -1.61 -7.75
C GLU A 201 -14.24 -2.98 -7.20
N GLY A 202 -14.20 -4.01 -8.08
CA GLY A 202 -13.83 -5.37 -7.69
C GLY A 202 -12.41 -5.49 -7.14
N ASP A 203 -11.45 -4.77 -7.72
CA ASP A 203 -10.07 -4.72 -7.25
C ASP A 203 -9.95 -3.96 -5.92
N CYS A 204 -10.72 -2.89 -5.74
CA CYS A 204 -10.73 -2.12 -4.51
C CYS A 204 -11.36 -2.91 -3.35
N LEU A 205 -12.45 -3.62 -3.61
CA LEU A 205 -13.06 -4.53 -2.65
C LEU A 205 -12.09 -5.64 -2.24
N ALA A 206 -11.36 -6.24 -3.20
CA ALA A 206 -10.39 -7.29 -2.90
C ALA A 206 -9.22 -6.79 -2.02
N VAL A 207 -8.69 -5.60 -2.31
CA VAL A 207 -7.66 -4.98 -1.44
C VAL A 207 -8.23 -4.71 -0.06
N MET A 208 -9.45 -4.18 0.04
CA MET A 208 -10.10 -3.90 1.31
C MET A 208 -10.31 -5.18 2.13
N GLU A 209 -10.83 -6.25 1.53
CA GLU A 209 -11.03 -7.54 2.21
C GLU A 209 -9.71 -8.14 2.73
N LEU A 210 -8.63 -8.06 1.94
CA LEU A 210 -7.30 -8.51 2.37
C LEU A 210 -6.74 -7.68 3.53
N VAL A 211 -6.92 -6.35 3.50
CA VAL A 211 -6.52 -5.47 4.62
C VAL A 211 -7.35 -5.78 5.87
N GLN A 212 -8.66 -6.04 5.71
CA GLN A 212 -9.53 -6.44 6.82
C GLN A 212 -9.10 -7.79 7.41
N TYR A 213 -8.74 -8.77 6.56
CA TYR A 213 -8.24 -10.08 6.99
C TYR A 213 -6.98 -9.96 7.85
N LEU A 214 -6.07 -9.04 7.49
CA LEU A 214 -4.85 -8.76 8.27
C LEU A 214 -5.11 -7.99 9.57
N GLY A 215 -6.27 -7.34 9.70
CA GLY A 215 -6.71 -6.67 10.92
C GLY A 215 -5.71 -5.62 11.43
N LEU A 216 -5.46 -5.64 12.75
CA LEU A 216 -4.60 -4.66 13.42
C LEU A 216 -3.17 -4.62 12.88
N ALA A 217 -2.63 -5.75 12.44
CA ALA A 217 -1.27 -5.80 11.89
C ALA A 217 -1.15 -4.95 10.62
N ALA A 218 -2.21 -4.89 9.79
CA ALA A 218 -2.22 -3.99 8.64
C ALA A 218 -2.30 -2.52 9.05
N ILE A 219 -3.07 -2.20 10.09
CA ILE A 219 -3.18 -0.83 10.60
C ILE A 219 -1.83 -0.33 11.12
N ASP A 220 -1.17 -1.13 11.96
CA ASP A 220 0.16 -0.80 12.51
C ASP A 220 1.19 -0.61 11.38
N TRP A 221 1.11 -1.45 10.34
CA TRP A 221 1.99 -1.32 9.18
C TRP A 221 1.71 -0.01 8.39
N LEU A 222 0.44 0.32 8.15
CA LEU A 222 0.04 1.53 7.42
C LEU A 222 0.42 2.83 8.15
N GLN A 223 0.44 2.80 9.48
CA GLN A 223 0.84 3.95 10.31
C GLN A 223 2.30 4.37 10.15
N VAL A 224 3.17 3.53 9.58
CA VAL A 224 4.59 3.84 9.40
C VAL A 224 5.12 3.63 7.99
N ASN A 225 4.32 3.02 7.09
CA ASN A 225 4.69 2.74 5.70
C ASN A 225 3.80 3.51 4.72
N TYR A 226 3.99 4.82 4.66
CA TYR A 226 3.24 5.70 3.77
C TYR A 226 4.13 6.72 3.07
N ILE A 227 3.64 7.24 1.95
CA ILE A 227 4.27 8.28 1.14
C ILE A 227 3.26 9.42 0.95
N ASP A 228 3.70 10.67 1.07
CA ASP A 228 2.89 11.84 0.70
C ASP A 228 2.57 11.81 -0.79
N PHE A 229 1.28 11.80 -1.14
CA PHE A 229 0.78 11.75 -2.52
C PHE A 229 1.43 12.80 -3.42
N ASN A 230 1.69 13.99 -2.88
CA ASN A 230 2.26 15.10 -3.64
C ASN A 230 3.73 14.88 -4.03
N ARG A 231 4.38 13.84 -3.49
CA ARG A 231 5.77 13.45 -3.82
C ARG A 231 5.88 12.46 -4.96
N PHE A 232 4.78 11.87 -5.44
CA PHE A 232 4.84 11.01 -6.61
C PHE A 232 5.25 11.81 -7.86
N PRO A 233 6.02 11.20 -8.77
CA PRO A 233 6.42 11.87 -10.00
C PRO A 233 5.20 12.09 -10.89
N ILE A 234 5.19 13.24 -11.56
CA ILE A 234 4.32 13.48 -12.71
C ILE A 234 5.02 12.86 -13.91
N SER A 235 4.42 11.83 -14.49
CA SER A 235 4.91 11.28 -15.76
C SER A 235 4.68 12.32 -16.85
N ARG A 236 5.71 12.63 -17.64
CA ARG A 236 5.50 13.41 -18.86
C ARG A 236 4.81 12.50 -19.85
N SER A 237 3.52 12.69 -20.05
CA SER A 237 2.80 12.04 -21.12
C SER A 237 3.40 12.49 -22.44
N THR A 238 4.19 11.65 -23.10
CA THR A 238 4.49 11.81 -24.53
C THR A 238 3.23 11.40 -25.29
N PHE A 239 2.22 12.27 -25.29
CA PHE A 239 1.15 12.21 -26.28
C PHE A 239 1.58 13.13 -27.42
N THR A 240 2.27 12.55 -28.40
CA THR A 240 2.40 13.07 -29.77
C THR A 240 1.53 12.26 -30.68
#